data_AF-A0A1Q5GR33-F1
#
_entry.id   AF-A0A1Q5GR33-F1
#
_cell.length_a   1.000
_cell.length_b   1.000
_cell.length_c   1.000
_cell.angle_alpha   90.00
_cell.angle_beta   90.00
_cell.angle_gamma   90.00
#
_symmetry.space_group_name_H-M   'P 1'
#
loop_
_entity.id
_entity.type
_entity.pdbx_description
1 polymer ?
#
loop_
_entity_poly.entity_id
_entity_poly.type
_entity_poly.pdbx_seq_one_letter_code
_entity_poly.pdbx_strand_id
1 'polypeptide(L)'
;MTRRQLTDEHWKLIEPYLPIGEYGPYPERLRDQFEGVIWRFRSGAQWREMPSEFGPWATVYGRFRVWRNVGVFTALLEGLIAEAARQRKADLSLVSVDSTTVRGHHDAAGMRVDKEVMDALVEAAAEEEQARQKGAARRDRTGKEREAPPSGKSGDASGDGTGSA
;
A
#
# COMPACT_ATOMS: atom_id res chain seq x y z
N MET A 1 16.28 18.52 11.22
CA MET A 1 15.35 18.57 12.37
C MET A 1 13.97 18.81 11.82
N THR A 2 13.01 17.93 12.08
CA THR A 2 11.65 18.13 11.57
C THR A 2 10.90 19.10 12.48
N ARG A 3 10.26 20.12 11.89
CA ARG A 3 9.51 21.12 12.66
C ARG A 3 8.17 20.55 13.11
N ARG A 4 8.07 20.20 14.40
CA ARG A 4 6.81 19.91 15.09
C ARG A 4 5.93 21.17 15.15
N GLN A 5 4.62 20.98 14.98
CA GLN A 5 3.62 22.04 14.86
C GLN A 5 2.70 22.10 16.07
N LEU A 6 2.45 20.96 16.71
CA LEU A 6 1.51 20.93 17.83
C LEU A 6 2.17 21.41 19.11
N THR A 7 1.68 22.54 19.61
CA THR A 7 1.87 22.96 20.99
C THR A 7 1.08 22.04 21.93
N ASP A 8 1.37 22.10 23.22
CA ASP A 8 0.62 21.33 24.22
C ASP A 8 -0.85 21.75 24.27
N GLU A 9 -1.14 23.02 24.02
CA GLU A 9 -2.50 23.55 23.94
C GLU A 9 -3.26 22.98 22.74
N HIS A 10 -2.63 22.95 21.55
CA HIS A 10 -3.22 22.31 20.38
C HIS A 10 -3.47 20.83 20.64
N TRP A 11 -2.53 20.13 21.30
CA TRP A 11 -2.68 18.72 21.62
C TRP A 11 -3.88 18.46 22.55
N LYS A 12 -4.05 19.26 23.60
CA LYS A 12 -5.20 19.14 24.51
C LYS A 12 -6.55 19.27 23.82
N LEU A 13 -6.62 20.04 22.72
CA LEU A 13 -7.82 20.16 21.91
C LEU A 13 -8.02 18.95 20.98
N ILE A 14 -6.94 18.36 20.46
CA ILE A 14 -6.98 17.24 19.51
C ILE A 14 -7.24 15.90 20.20
N GLU A 15 -6.53 15.63 21.29
CA GLU A 15 -6.50 14.33 21.98
C GLU A 15 -7.89 13.73 22.27
N PRO A 16 -8.90 14.51 22.72
CA PRO A 16 -10.24 13.98 22.99
C PRO A 16 -10.98 13.41 21.76
N TYR A 17 -10.60 13.80 20.55
CA TYR A 17 -11.23 13.31 19.31
C TYR A 17 -10.63 12.00 18.81
N LEU A 18 -9.50 11.57 19.38
CA LEU A 18 -8.83 10.36 18.93
C LEU A 18 -9.48 9.15 19.59
N PRO A 19 -9.87 8.10 18.83
CA PRO A 19 -10.35 6.86 19.40
C PRO A 19 -9.19 6.17 20.11
N ILE A 20 -9.15 6.35 21.43
CA ILE A 20 -8.15 5.78 22.32
C ILE A 20 -8.70 4.47 22.88
N GLY A 21 -7.92 3.39 22.79
CA GLY A 21 -8.28 2.11 23.41
C GLY A 21 -9.33 1.28 22.68
N GLU A 22 -10.03 1.83 21.68
CA GLU A 22 -10.96 1.06 20.82
C GLU A 22 -10.23 0.05 19.93
N TYR A 23 -8.96 0.33 19.59
CA TYR A 23 -8.14 -0.50 18.70
C TYR A 23 -6.78 -0.80 19.32
N GLY A 24 -6.77 -1.56 20.41
CA GLY A 24 -5.56 -2.03 21.09
C GLY A 24 -5.03 -1.07 22.17
N PRO A 25 -3.83 -1.36 22.74
CA PRO A 25 -3.29 -0.65 23.89
C PRO A 25 -3.00 0.82 23.63
N TYR A 26 -2.97 1.62 24.71
CA TYR A 26 -2.72 3.06 24.62
C TYR A 26 -1.39 3.30 23.89
N PRO A 27 -1.37 4.14 22.85
CA PRO A 27 -0.16 4.32 22.06
C PRO A 27 0.72 5.34 22.79
N GLU A 28 1.85 4.89 23.33
CA GLU A 28 2.82 5.78 24.01
C GLU A 28 3.27 6.96 23.12
N ARG A 29 3.18 6.79 21.79
CA ARG A 29 3.60 7.75 20.78
C ARG A 29 2.44 8.40 20.02
N LEU A 30 1.25 8.46 20.61
CA LEU A 30 0.03 8.94 19.94
C LEU A 30 0.20 10.35 19.33
N ARG A 31 0.76 11.29 20.10
CA ARG A 31 1.05 12.66 19.64
C ARG A 31 2.05 12.69 18.50
N ASP A 32 3.15 11.93 18.61
CA ASP A 32 4.17 11.84 17.56
C ASP A 32 3.59 11.32 16.25
N GLN A 33 2.70 10.33 16.33
CA GLN A 33 2.07 9.74 15.15
C GLN A 33 1.11 10.73 14.50
N PHE A 34 0.31 11.46 15.30
CA PHE A 34 -0.55 12.52 14.77
C PHE A 34 0.27 13.65 14.14
N GLU A 35 1.38 14.03 14.76
CA GLU A 35 2.35 14.98 14.20
C GLU A 35 2.93 14.49 12.86
N GLY A 36 3.18 13.18 12.72
CA GLY A 36 3.57 12.56 11.45
C GLY A 36 2.50 12.68 10.36
N VAL A 37 1.21 12.56 10.73
CA VAL A 37 0.10 12.81 9.81
C VAL A 37 0.08 14.28 9.36
N ILE A 38 0.23 15.23 10.29
CA ILE A 38 0.31 16.66 9.96
C ILE A 38 1.49 16.93 9.03
N TRP A 39 2.66 16.37 9.33
CA TRP A 39 3.84 16.50 8.50
C TRP A 39 3.54 16.03 7.07
N ARG A 40 2.92 14.87 6.90
CA ARG A 40 2.59 14.30 5.58
C ARG A 40 1.69 15.23 4.76
N PHE A 41 0.65 15.79 5.35
CA PHE A 41 -0.29 16.65 4.62
C PHE A 41 0.29 18.03 4.33
N ARG A 42 1.18 18.53 5.19
CA ARG A 42 1.85 19.81 4.97
C ARG A 42 3.01 19.73 3.97
N SER A 43 3.78 18.64 3.98
CA SER A 43 4.92 18.48 3.07
C SER A 43 4.52 18.02 1.68
N GLY A 44 3.39 17.30 1.55
CA GLY A 44 3.01 16.65 0.30
C GLY A 44 3.87 15.42 -0.06
N ALA A 45 4.97 15.18 0.67
CA ALA A 45 5.95 14.12 0.44
C ALA A 45 5.38 12.71 0.59
N GLN A 46 6.09 11.68 0.13
CA GLN A 46 5.59 10.30 0.25
C GLN A 46 5.58 9.83 1.70
N TRP A 47 4.68 8.91 2.06
CA TRP A 47 4.66 8.33 3.41
C TRP A 47 6.00 7.67 3.80
N ARG A 48 6.69 7.07 2.83
CA ARG A 48 8.00 6.43 3.05
C ARG A 48 9.12 7.41 3.36
N GLU A 49 8.95 8.69 3.03
CA GLU A 49 9.90 9.77 3.32
C GLU A 49 9.64 10.42 4.67
N MET A 50 8.61 9.97 5.40
CA MET A 50 8.26 10.51 6.70
C MET A 50 9.41 10.31 7.69
N PRO A 51 9.83 11.36 8.41
CA PRO A 51 10.87 11.27 9.43
C PRO A 51 10.57 10.21 10.49
N SER A 52 11.58 9.41 10.82
CA SER A 52 11.47 8.30 11.79
C SER A 52 11.17 8.77 13.22
N GLU A 53 11.37 10.06 13.53
CA GLU A 53 11.00 10.69 14.80
C GLU A 53 9.49 10.64 15.09
N PHE A 54 8.63 10.45 14.08
CA PHE A 54 7.19 10.25 14.25
C PHE A 54 6.79 8.78 14.41
N GLY A 55 7.77 7.87 14.32
CA GLY A 55 7.59 6.42 14.34
C GLY A 55 7.55 5.79 12.94
N PRO A 56 7.34 4.47 12.85
CA PRO A 56 7.31 3.76 11.57
C PRO A 56 6.16 4.25 10.68
N TRP A 57 6.46 4.62 9.44
CA TRP A 57 5.47 5.20 8.51
C TRP A 57 4.24 4.30 8.30
N ALA A 58 4.43 2.97 8.27
CA ALA A 58 3.32 2.03 8.08
C ALA A 58 2.32 2.09 9.26
N THR A 59 2.84 2.25 10.48
CA THR A 59 2.03 2.40 11.70
C THR A 59 1.27 3.73 11.69
N VAL A 60 1.95 4.83 11.34
CA VAL A 60 1.30 6.16 11.24
C VAL A 60 0.22 6.16 10.18
N TYR A 61 0.50 5.60 9.00
CA TYR A 61 -0.49 5.47 7.93
C TYR A 61 -1.69 4.60 8.32
N GLY A 62 -1.45 3.46 8.98
CA GLY A 62 -2.52 2.59 9.48
C GLY A 62 -3.47 3.35 10.42
N ARG A 63 -2.91 4.13 11.34
CA ARG A 63 -3.67 4.98 12.28
C ARG A 63 -4.42 6.09 11.58
N PHE A 64 -3.75 6.80 10.66
CA PHE A 64 -4.41 7.81 9.82
C PHE A 64 -5.64 7.23 9.12
N ARG A 65 -5.54 6.02 8.54
CA ARG A 65 -6.68 5.37 7.89
C ARG A 65 -7.83 5.11 8.84
N VAL A 66 -7.54 4.60 10.05
CA VAL A 66 -8.56 4.38 11.09
C VAL A 66 -9.24 5.71 11.45
N TRP A 67 -8.46 6.72 11.81
CA TRP A 67 -8.96 8.05 12.18
C TRP A 67 -9.79 8.70 11.07
N ARG A 68 -9.34 8.60 9.83
CA ARG A 68 -10.08 9.08 8.66
C ARG A 68 -11.41 8.35 8.52
N ASN A 69 -11.42 7.02 8.62
CA ASN A 69 -12.61 6.22 8.39
C ASN A 69 -13.66 6.42 9.48
N VAL A 70 -13.25 6.64 10.73
CA VAL A 70 -14.16 6.92 11.86
C VAL A 70 -14.50 8.41 12.00
N GLY A 71 -14.04 9.27 11.08
CA GLY A 71 -14.45 10.66 11.01
C GLY A 71 -13.75 11.63 11.96
N VAL A 72 -12.60 11.26 12.55
CA VAL A 72 -11.84 12.10 13.50
C VAL A 72 -11.57 13.49 12.95
N PHE A 73 -11.12 13.60 11.70
CA PHE A 73 -10.75 14.89 11.11
C PHE A 73 -11.97 15.80 10.88
N THR A 74 -13.12 15.21 10.57
CA THR A 74 -14.38 15.95 10.43
C THR A 74 -14.81 16.50 11.79
N ALA A 75 -14.89 15.64 12.80
CA ALA A 75 -15.25 16.04 14.16
C ALA A 75 -14.29 17.10 14.73
N LEU A 76 -12.99 16.95 14.45
CA LEU A 76 -11.97 17.90 14.86
C LEU A 76 -12.14 19.27 14.21
N LEU A 77 -12.44 19.31 12.90
CA LEU A 77 -12.71 20.55 12.18
C LEU A 77 -13.94 21.26 12.75
N GLU A 78 -15.04 20.53 12.97
CA GLU A 78 -16.26 21.06 13.58
C GLU A 78 -15.99 21.62 14.98
N GLY A 79 -15.25 20.88 15.80
CA GLY A 79 -14.84 21.31 17.14
C GLY A 79 -13.97 22.58 17.14
N LEU A 80 -13.03 22.68 16.20
CA LEU A 80 -12.19 23.87 16.03
C LEU A 80 -13.02 25.09 15.61
N ILE A 81 -13.97 24.93 14.69
CA ILE A 81 -14.87 26.00 14.25
C ILE A 81 -15.74 26.47 15.43
N ALA A 82 -16.30 25.53 16.20
CA ALA A 82 -17.11 25.84 17.37
C ALA A 82 -16.32 26.61 18.44
N GLU A 83 -15.08 26.18 18.71
CA GLU A 83 -14.21 26.86 19.68
C GLU A 83 -13.79 28.25 19.19
N ALA A 84 -13.47 28.40 17.90
CA ALA A 84 -13.15 29.69 17.30
C ALA A 84 -14.36 30.65 17.37
N ALA A 85 -15.57 30.17 17.11
CA ALA A 85 -16.80 30.95 17.24
C ALA A 85 -17.05 31.37 18.71
N ARG A 86 -16.86 30.46 19.67
CA ARG A 86 -16.98 30.75 21.10
C ARG A 86 -16.01 31.84 21.55
N GLN A 87 -14.80 31.85 21.01
CA GLN A 87 -13.78 32.88 21.26
C GLN A 87 -13.99 34.16 20.43
N ARG A 88 -15.07 34.26 19.63
CA ARG A 88 -15.31 35.34 18.67
C ARG A 88 -14.15 35.58 17.68
N LYS A 89 -13.40 34.51 17.37
CA LYS A 89 -12.33 34.48 16.35
C LYS A 89 -12.85 34.05 14.98
N ALA A 90 -14.01 33.42 14.92
CA ALA A 90 -14.72 33.10 13.69
C ALA A 90 -16.13 33.68 13.74
N ASP A 91 -16.52 34.42 12.71
CA ASP A 91 -17.90 34.87 12.50
C ASP A 91 -18.61 33.85 11.62
N LEU A 92 -19.67 33.24 12.14
CA LEU A 92 -20.47 32.24 11.44
C LEU A 92 -21.70 32.85 10.74
N SER A 93 -21.89 34.17 10.82
CA SER A 93 -22.97 34.88 10.11
C SER A 93 -22.75 34.98 8.60
N LEU A 94 -21.49 34.85 8.16
CA LEU A 94 -21.08 34.86 6.76
C LEU A 94 -20.23 33.62 6.47
N VAL A 95 -20.71 32.77 5.57
CA VAL A 95 -19.97 31.59 5.11
C VAL A 95 -19.60 31.78 3.65
N SER A 96 -18.31 31.80 3.35
CA SER A 96 -17.79 31.81 1.98
C SER A 96 -17.46 30.38 1.55
N VAL A 97 -17.98 29.97 0.40
CA VAL A 97 -17.70 28.66 -0.20
C VAL A 97 -16.83 28.88 -1.43
N ASP A 98 -15.60 28.37 -1.41
CA ASP A 98 -14.75 28.28 -2.60
C ASP A 98 -14.76 26.85 -3.16
N SER A 99 -14.56 26.74 -4.47
CA SER A 99 -14.37 25.45 -5.13
C SER A 99 -13.23 25.57 -6.13
N THR A 100 -12.46 24.51 -6.26
CA THR A 100 -11.42 24.39 -7.29
C THR A 100 -11.74 23.19 -8.16
N THR A 101 -11.83 23.39 -9.47
CA THR A 101 -12.02 22.30 -10.43
C THR A 101 -10.70 22.08 -11.17
N VAL A 102 -10.17 20.86 -11.13
CA VAL A 102 -9.01 20.45 -11.92
C VAL A 102 -9.46 19.43 -12.96
N ARG A 103 -9.12 19.64 -14.23
CA ARG A 103 -9.35 18.64 -15.27
C ARG A 103 -8.45 17.44 -15.02
N GLY A 104 -9.05 16.28 -14.76
CA GLY A 104 -8.34 15.01 -14.76
C GLY A 104 -7.94 14.63 -16.19
N HIS A 105 -6.76 14.03 -16.35
CA HIS A 105 -6.43 13.29 -17.58
C HIS A 105 -7.44 12.15 -17.75
N HIS A 106 -7.78 11.79 -18.99
CA HIS A 106 -8.79 10.75 -19.27
C HIS A 106 -8.46 9.40 -18.59
N ASP A 107 -7.17 9.09 -18.43
CA ASP A 107 -6.70 7.90 -17.71
C ASP A 107 -7.04 7.91 -16.21
N ALA A 108 -7.09 9.08 -15.58
CA ALA A 108 -7.40 9.22 -14.16
C ALA A 108 -8.91 9.23 -13.88
N ALA A 109 -9.73 9.56 -14.88
CA ALA A 109 -11.19 9.59 -14.77
C ALA A 109 -11.83 8.19 -14.84
N GLY A 110 -11.02 7.17 -15.16
CA GLY A 110 -11.50 5.87 -15.59
C GLY A 110 -12.08 5.99 -16.99
N MET A 111 -11.39 5.44 -17.99
CA MET A 111 -11.97 5.34 -19.33
C MET A 111 -13.33 4.63 -19.23
N ARG A 112 -14.40 5.32 -19.64
CA ARG A 112 -15.66 4.64 -19.98
C ARG A 112 -15.42 3.98 -21.33
N VAL A 113 -15.19 2.69 -21.29
CA VAL A 113 -15.05 1.86 -22.48
C VAL A 113 -16.43 1.28 -22.77
N ASP A 114 -16.88 1.36 -24.02
CA ASP A 114 -18.13 0.72 -24.45
C ASP A 114 -18.09 -0.78 -24.14
N LYS A 115 -19.26 -1.36 -23.87
CA LYS A 115 -19.38 -2.75 -23.42
C LYS A 115 -18.74 -3.70 -24.43
N GLU A 116 -18.98 -3.46 -25.72
CA GLU A 116 -18.46 -4.26 -26.82
C GLU A 116 -16.91 -4.24 -26.85
N VAL A 117 -16.31 -3.10 -26.56
CA VAL A 117 -14.85 -2.95 -26.51
C VAL A 117 -14.28 -3.61 -25.25
N MET A 118 -14.97 -3.51 -24.11
CA MET A 118 -14.57 -4.23 -22.89
C MET A 118 -14.63 -5.74 -23.06
N ASP A 119 -15.69 -6.26 -23.66
CA ASP A 119 -15.87 -7.70 -23.89
C ASP A 119 -14.76 -8.23 -24.83
N ALA A 120 -14.45 -7.49 -25.90
CA ALA A 120 -13.35 -7.82 -26.81
C ALA A 120 -11.97 -7.80 -26.13
N LEU A 121 -11.71 -6.84 -25.23
CA LEU A 121 -10.45 -6.79 -24.46
C LEU A 121 -10.32 -7.96 -23.48
N VAL A 122 -11.42 -8.38 -22.85
CA VAL A 122 -11.45 -9.54 -21.95
C VAL A 122 -11.20 -10.84 -22.72
N GLU A 123 -11.81 -11.00 -23.89
CA GLU A 123 -11.61 -12.15 -24.77
C GLU A 123 -10.15 -12.23 -25.24
N ALA A 124 -9.59 -11.12 -25.75
CA ALA A 124 -8.19 -11.06 -26.17
C ALA A 124 -7.21 -11.38 -25.02
N ALA A 125 -7.47 -10.89 -23.82
CA ALA A 125 -6.65 -11.20 -22.65
C ALA A 125 -6.73 -12.68 -22.24
N ALA A 126 -7.90 -13.31 -22.37
CA ALA A 126 -8.07 -14.74 -22.11
C ALA A 126 -7.33 -15.60 -23.15
N GLU A 127 -7.35 -15.20 -24.42
CA GLU A 127 -6.60 -15.86 -25.49
C GLU A 127 -5.08 -15.77 -25.28
N GLU A 128 -4.55 -14.60 -24.89
CA GLU A 128 -3.14 -14.42 -24.56
C GLU A 128 -2.69 -15.30 -23.39
N GLU A 129 -3.53 -15.40 -22.35
CA GLU A 129 -3.24 -16.21 -21.17
C GLU A 129 -3.29 -17.72 -21.52
N GLN A 130 -4.26 -18.15 -22.33
CA GLN A 130 -4.30 -19.53 -22.84
C GLN A 130 -3.09 -19.84 -23.72
N ALA A 131 -2.65 -18.90 -24.57
CA ALA A 131 -1.46 -19.05 -25.38
C ALA A 131 -0.19 -19.19 -24.52
N ARG A 132 -0.07 -18.39 -23.44
CA ARG A 132 1.02 -18.52 -22.44
C ARG A 132 1.00 -19.88 -21.76
N GLN A 133 -0.16 -20.34 -21.30
CA GLN A 133 -0.30 -21.65 -20.62
C GLN A 133 0.02 -22.81 -21.55
N LYS A 134 -0.46 -22.76 -22.81
CA LYS A 134 -0.14 -23.76 -23.84
C LYS A 134 1.35 -23.75 -24.19
N GLY A 135 1.97 -22.58 -24.25
CA GLY A 135 3.41 -22.42 -24.43
C GLY A 135 4.23 -23.02 -23.27
N ALA A 136 3.80 -22.80 -22.02
CA ALA A 136 4.40 -23.39 -20.83
C ALA A 136 4.27 -24.91 -20.80
N ALA A 137 3.07 -25.45 -21.09
CA ALA A 137 2.81 -26.89 -21.17
C ALA A 137 3.59 -27.58 -22.29
N ARG A 138 3.81 -26.90 -23.43
CA ARG A 138 4.66 -27.41 -24.51
C ARG A 138 6.12 -27.50 -24.07
N ARG A 139 6.64 -26.49 -23.35
CA ARG A 139 8.01 -26.47 -22.82
C ARG A 139 8.28 -27.59 -21.81
N ASP A 140 7.31 -27.85 -20.93
CA ASP A 140 7.40 -28.92 -19.92
C ASP A 140 7.44 -30.31 -20.57
N ARG A 141 6.65 -30.51 -21.64
CA ARG A 141 6.63 -31.77 -22.40
C ARG A 141 7.96 -32.05 -23.12
N THR A 142 8.57 -31.03 -23.74
CA THR A 142 9.87 -31.20 -24.42
C THR A 142 11.03 -31.41 -23.44
N GLY A 143 10.88 -31.01 -22.17
CA GLY A 143 11.85 -31.29 -21.10
C GLY A 143 11.85 -32.75 -20.65
N LYS A 144 10.69 -33.43 -20.74
CA LYS A 144 10.51 -34.82 -20.26
C LYS A 144 10.97 -35.90 -21.26
N GLU A 145 11.18 -35.56 -22.54
CA GLU A 145 11.64 -36.49 -23.58
C GLU A 145 13.17 -36.69 -23.63
N ARG A 146 13.94 -36.05 -22.74
CA ARG A 146 15.39 -36.27 -22.62
C ARG A 146 15.72 -37.16 -21.41
N GLU A 147 15.21 -38.39 -21.37
CA GLU A 147 15.71 -39.43 -20.48
C GLU A 147 16.61 -40.41 -21.26
N ALA A 148 17.77 -40.72 -20.67
CA ALA A 148 18.98 -41.26 -21.30
C ALA A 148 18.84 -42.66 -21.93
N PRO A 149 19.69 -43.04 -22.92
CA PRO A 149 19.69 -44.39 -23.48
C PRO A 149 20.23 -45.43 -22.46
N PRO A 150 19.85 -46.71 -22.57
CA PRO A 150 20.15 -47.72 -21.56
C PRO A 150 21.62 -48.15 -21.59
N SER A 151 22.21 -48.29 -20.40
CA SER A 151 23.57 -48.78 -20.17
C SER A 151 23.72 -50.25 -20.58
N GLY A 152 24.60 -50.54 -21.54
CA GLY A 152 25.00 -51.90 -21.89
C GLY A 152 25.94 -52.51 -20.84
N LYS A 153 25.59 -53.70 -20.35
CA LYS A 153 26.47 -54.59 -19.58
C LYS A 153 27.24 -55.52 -20.52
N SER A 154 28.55 -55.64 -20.30
CA SER A 154 29.38 -56.82 -20.57
C SER A 154 30.63 -56.67 -19.68
N GLY A 155 30.94 -57.52 -18.69
CA GLY A 155 30.84 -58.97 -18.67
C GLY A 155 32.26 -59.53 -18.78
N ASP A 156 32.80 -59.93 -17.63
CA ASP A 156 34.15 -60.48 -17.37
C ASP A 156 34.65 -61.55 -18.36
N ALA A 157 35.98 -61.64 -18.49
CA ALA A 157 36.68 -62.90 -18.66
C ALA A 157 38.09 -62.84 -18.04
N SER A 158 38.25 -63.54 -16.92
CA SER A 158 39.50 -63.91 -16.24
C SER A 158 40.28 -65.02 -16.97
N GLY A 159 41.57 -65.14 -16.64
CA GLY A 159 42.36 -66.39 -16.74
C GLY A 159 43.85 -66.13 -17.03
N ASP A 160 44.69 -66.11 -15.98
CA ASP A 160 45.77 -67.09 -15.67
C ASP A 160 46.99 -67.05 -16.62
N GLY A 161 48.27 -67.11 -16.24
CA GLY A 161 48.99 -67.46 -15.02
C GLY A 161 50.42 -67.92 -15.41
N THR A 162 51.34 -68.06 -14.43
CA THR A 162 52.72 -68.63 -14.48
C THR A 162 53.88 -67.71 -14.97
N GLY A 163 55.08 -67.66 -14.39
CA GLY A 163 55.73 -68.44 -13.32
C GLY A 163 57.15 -67.93 -12.97
N SER A 164 57.70 -68.47 -11.88
CA SER A 164 58.97 -68.27 -11.14
C SER A 164 60.27 -67.84 -11.86
N ALA A 165 61.08 -67.01 -11.18
CA ALA A 165 62.30 -67.40 -10.44
C ALA A 165 62.81 -66.23 -9.58
#